data_AF-A0A960JDR4-F1
#
_entry.id   AF-A0A960JDR4-F1
#
_cell.length_a   1.000
_cell.length_b   1.000
_cell.length_c   1.000
_cell.angle_alpha   90.00
_cell.angle_beta   90.00
_cell.angle_gamma   90.00
#
_symmetry.space_group_name_H-M   'P 1'
#
loop_
_entity.id
_entity.type
_entity.pdbx_description
1 polymer ?
#
loop_
_entity_poly.entity_id
_entity_poly.type
_entity_poly.pdbx_seq_one_letter_code
_entity_poly.pdbx_strand_id
1 'polypeptide(L)'
;MSVSQIDPHSVAMLRHAVATLAYRSGKALRDAPEGFGDFQAGAGARTPVEILAHMGDLLEWALSIADGKPNWGPAAPQTWDKECKRYFAALAAFDA
;
A
#
# COMPACT_ATOMS: atom_id res chain seq x y z
N MET A 1 -30.21 -8.35 -9.33
CA MET A 1 -28.95 -8.61 -10.05
C MET A 1 -28.23 -9.71 -9.29
N SER A 2 -27.96 -10.84 -9.93
CA SER A 2 -27.27 -11.97 -9.29
C SER A 2 -25.85 -11.52 -8.96
N VAL A 3 -25.47 -11.58 -7.68
CA VAL A 3 -24.05 -11.60 -7.30
C VAL A 3 -23.47 -12.81 -8.03
N SER A 4 -22.62 -12.58 -9.02
CA SER A 4 -21.81 -13.66 -9.59
C SER A 4 -21.05 -14.28 -8.42
N GLN A 5 -21.13 -15.60 -8.24
CA GLN A 5 -20.33 -16.27 -7.23
C GLN A 5 -18.86 -15.91 -7.48
N ILE A 6 -18.23 -15.23 -6.51
CA ILE A 6 -16.81 -14.91 -6.59
C ILE A 6 -16.07 -16.25 -6.66
N ASP A 7 -15.28 -16.45 -7.70
CA ASP A 7 -14.47 -17.65 -7.86
C ASP A 7 -13.45 -17.76 -6.70
N PRO A 8 -13.47 -18.85 -5.91
CA PRO A 8 -12.54 -19.03 -4.80
C PRO A 8 -11.07 -19.01 -5.21
N HIS A 9 -10.75 -19.43 -6.45
CA HIS A 9 -9.38 -19.38 -6.96
C HIS A 9 -8.91 -17.94 -7.20
N SER A 10 -9.80 -17.08 -7.69
CA SER A 10 -9.54 -15.65 -7.86
C SER A 10 -9.25 -14.96 -6.52
N VAL A 11 -10.00 -15.29 -5.46
CA VAL A 11 -9.71 -14.78 -4.10
C VAL A 11 -8.37 -15.30 -3.59
N ALA A 12 -8.09 -16.59 -3.77
CA ALA A 12 -6.81 -17.17 -3.34
C ALA A 12 -5.61 -16.51 -4.04
N MET A 13 -5.72 -16.22 -5.34
CA MET A 13 -4.68 -15.52 -6.09
C MET A 13 -4.50 -14.07 -5.63
N LEU A 14 -5.59 -13.35 -5.33
CA LEU A 14 -5.51 -12.00 -4.78
C LEU A 14 -4.81 -12.01 -3.41
N ARG A 15 -5.22 -12.88 -2.48
CA ARG A 15 -4.57 -13.00 -1.17
C ARG A 15 -3.09 -13.39 -1.28
N HIS A 16 -2.75 -14.27 -2.21
CA HIS A 16 -1.35 -14.61 -2.48
C HIS A 16 -0.53 -13.40 -2.96
N ALA A 17 -1.09 -12.57 -3.83
CA ALA A 17 -0.46 -11.34 -4.30
C ALA A 17 -0.27 -10.32 -3.15
N VAL A 18 -1.29 -10.12 -2.31
CA VAL A 18 -1.22 -9.22 -1.14
C VAL A 18 -0.19 -9.72 -0.11
N ALA A 19 -0.16 -11.04 0.16
CA ALA A 19 0.85 -11.65 1.04
C ALA A 19 2.28 -11.49 0.49
N THR A 20 2.45 -11.62 -0.84
CA THR A 20 3.74 -11.39 -1.49
C THR A 20 4.19 -9.94 -1.35
N LEU A 21 3.25 -8.99 -1.53
CA LEU A 21 3.52 -7.56 -1.33
C LEU A 21 3.94 -7.29 0.12
N ALA A 22 3.20 -7.82 1.11
CA ALA A 22 3.54 -7.68 2.53
C ALA A 22 4.95 -8.19 2.84
N TYR A 23 5.29 -9.39 2.36
CA TYR A 23 6.60 -10.00 2.59
C TYR A 23 7.74 -9.17 1.98
N ARG A 24 7.59 -8.75 0.72
CA ARG A 24 8.63 -8.00 0.00
C ARG A 24 8.82 -6.60 0.57
N SER A 25 7.73 -5.90 0.88
CA SER A 25 7.78 -4.60 1.54
C SER A 25 8.42 -4.71 2.93
N GLY A 26 8.10 -5.75 3.70
CA GLY A 26 8.72 -6.01 5.00
C GLY A 26 10.23 -6.31 4.95
N LYS A 27 10.78 -6.61 3.77
CA LYS A 27 12.23 -6.72 3.54
C LYS A 27 12.84 -5.41 3.08
N ALA A 28 12.16 -4.68 2.21
CA ALA A 28 12.66 -3.42 1.64
C ALA A 28 12.62 -2.25 2.64
N LEU A 29 11.61 -2.20 3.51
CA LEU A 29 11.36 -1.05 4.40
C LEU A 29 12.02 -1.17 5.78
N ARG A 30 12.54 -2.36 6.10
CA ARG A 30 13.07 -2.66 7.44
C ARG A 30 14.43 -2.02 7.66
N ASP A 31 14.64 -1.51 8.88
CA ASP A 31 15.92 -0.95 9.33
C ASP A 31 16.44 0.15 8.39
N ALA A 32 15.52 0.88 7.75
CA ALA A 32 15.87 2.01 6.91
C ALA A 32 16.62 3.06 7.74
N PRO A 33 17.78 3.56 7.26
CA PRO A 33 18.58 4.50 8.00
C PRO A 33 17.86 5.84 8.16
N GLU A 34 18.28 6.63 9.15
CA GLU A 34 17.82 8.01 9.31
C GLU A 34 18.05 8.80 8.01
N GLY A 35 17.05 9.63 7.64
CA GLY A 35 17.08 10.40 6.39
C GLY A 35 16.79 9.59 5.11
N PHE A 36 16.56 8.27 5.19
CA PHE A 36 16.20 7.45 4.02
C PHE A 36 14.98 7.99 3.29
N GLY A 37 13.94 8.38 4.03
CA GLY A 37 12.70 8.92 3.47
C GLY A 37 12.90 10.16 2.60
N ASP A 38 13.91 10.97 2.90
CA ASP A 38 14.18 12.26 2.26
C ASP A 38 15.22 12.17 1.14
N PHE A 39 15.78 10.98 0.89
CA PHE A 39 16.78 10.79 -0.16
C PHE A 39 16.24 11.21 -1.53
N GLN A 40 16.90 12.18 -2.16
CA GLN A 40 16.52 12.70 -3.47
C GLN A 40 17.48 12.18 -4.55
N ALA A 41 17.01 11.26 -5.38
CA ALA A 41 17.79 10.61 -6.43
C ALA A 41 18.05 11.48 -7.67
N GLY A 42 17.38 12.62 -7.80
CA GLY A 42 17.57 13.57 -8.90
C GLY A 42 16.38 14.49 -9.09
N ALA A 43 16.53 15.53 -9.90
CA ALA A 43 15.45 16.49 -10.13
C ALA A 43 14.18 15.78 -10.67
N GLY A 44 13.06 15.93 -9.97
CA GLY A 44 11.76 15.37 -10.35
C GLY A 44 11.53 13.91 -9.96
N ALA A 45 12.51 13.22 -9.36
CA ALA A 45 12.28 11.89 -8.78
C ALA A 45 11.51 12.01 -7.46
N ARG A 46 10.58 11.07 -7.23
CA ARG A 46 9.92 10.94 -5.92
C ARG A 46 10.95 10.46 -4.89
N THR A 47 10.90 11.04 -3.70
CA THR A 47 11.66 10.51 -2.56
C THR A 47 11.06 9.18 -2.09
N PRO A 48 11.81 8.35 -1.35
CA PRO A 48 11.26 7.11 -0.82
C PRO A 48 9.99 7.30 0.01
N VAL A 49 9.88 8.38 0.79
CA VAL A 49 8.65 8.65 1.58
C VAL A 49 7.46 8.99 0.69
N GLU A 50 7.66 9.71 -0.41
CA GLU A 50 6.61 10.00 -1.39
C GLU A 50 6.15 8.74 -2.14
N ILE A 51 7.08 7.83 -2.45
CA ILE A 51 6.75 6.52 -3.04
C ILE A 51 5.91 5.70 -2.07
N LEU A 52 6.33 5.61 -0.81
CA LEU A 52 5.62 4.81 0.19
C LEU A 52 4.24 5.40 0.51
N ALA A 53 4.13 6.73 0.59
CA ALA A 53 2.85 7.40 0.76
C ALA A 53 1.90 7.10 -0.40
N HIS A 54 2.39 7.16 -1.64
CA HIS A 54 1.59 6.80 -2.81
C HIS A 54 1.13 5.33 -2.77
N MET A 55 1.99 4.40 -2.33
CA MET A 55 1.60 2.99 -2.14
C MET A 55 0.55 2.81 -1.04
N GLY A 56 0.61 3.60 0.04
CA GLY A 56 -0.43 3.64 1.08
C GLY A 56 -1.78 4.08 0.51
N ASP A 57 -1.80 5.17 -0.26
CA ASP A 57 -3.02 5.70 -0.90
C ASP A 57 -3.64 4.67 -1.85
N LEU A 58 -2.81 3.92 -2.59
CA LEU A 58 -3.28 2.84 -3.47
C LEU A 58 -3.98 1.71 -2.71
N LEU A 59 -3.49 1.33 -1.53
CA LEU A 59 -4.10 0.28 -0.71
C LEU A 59 -5.41 0.74 -0.07
N GLU A 60 -5.45 1.97 0.43
CA GLU A 60 -6.67 2.60 0.95
C GLU A 60 -7.73 2.72 -0.15
N TRP A 61 -7.32 3.09 -1.36
CA TRP A 61 -8.21 3.15 -2.51
C TRP A 61 -8.69 1.76 -2.95
N ALA A 62 -7.81 0.75 -2.97
CA ALA A 62 -8.18 -0.63 -3.28
C ALA A 62 -9.24 -1.18 -2.30
N LEU A 63 -9.09 -0.88 -1.01
CA LEU A 63 -10.11 -1.18 0.00
C LEU A 63 -11.43 -0.45 -0.30
N SER A 64 -11.38 0.85 -0.62
CA SER A 64 -12.59 1.61 -0.97
C SER A 64 -13.34 1.04 -2.18
N ILE A 65 -12.61 0.48 -3.17
CA ILE A 65 -13.19 -0.21 -4.32
C ILE A 65 -13.86 -1.51 -3.87
N ALA A 66 -13.20 -2.31 -3.03
CA ALA A 66 -13.75 -3.55 -2.48
C ALA A 66 -15.03 -3.30 -1.67
N ASP A 67 -15.10 -2.18 -0.94
CA ASP A 67 -16.27 -1.72 -0.19
C ASP A 67 -17.39 -1.13 -1.08
N GLY A 68 -17.17 -1.05 -2.39
CA GLY A 68 -18.12 -0.47 -3.35
C GLY A 68 -18.27 1.06 -3.24
N LYS A 69 -17.33 1.75 -2.60
CA LYS A 69 -17.31 3.19 -2.37
C LYS A 69 -15.99 3.81 -2.86
N PRO A 70 -15.67 3.69 -4.16
CA PRO A 70 -14.39 4.16 -4.68
C PRO A 70 -14.21 5.65 -4.39
N ASN A 71 -13.18 5.97 -3.60
CA ASN A 71 -12.85 7.34 -3.25
C ASN A 71 -11.34 7.53 -3.33
N TRP A 72 -10.88 8.21 -4.37
CA TRP A 72 -9.47 8.52 -4.54
C TRP A 72 -9.13 9.87 -3.90
N GLY A 73 -8.13 9.89 -3.03
CA GLY A 73 -7.64 11.11 -2.41
C GLY A 73 -6.20 10.92 -1.93
N PRO A 74 -5.20 11.55 -2.57
CA PRO A 74 -3.81 11.39 -2.14
C PRO A 74 -3.60 12.10 -0.79
N ALA A 75 -2.90 11.44 0.13
CA ALA A 75 -2.52 12.03 1.39
C ALA A 75 -1.20 12.81 1.25
N ALA A 76 -1.03 13.86 2.06
CA ALA A 76 0.28 14.47 2.22
C ALA A 76 1.23 13.46 2.90
N PRO A 77 2.43 13.21 2.35
CA PRO A 77 3.38 12.30 2.97
C PRO A 77 3.73 12.72 4.41
N GLN A 78 3.73 11.76 5.34
CA GLN A 78 4.19 11.95 6.71
C GLN A 78 5.67 11.55 6.85
N THR A 79 6.16 11.44 8.09
CA THR A 79 7.49 10.89 8.37
C THR A 79 7.59 9.43 7.93
N TRP A 80 8.80 8.98 7.59
CA TRP A 80 9.06 7.59 7.14
C TRP A 80 8.40 6.52 8.01
N ASP A 81 8.55 6.61 9.34
CA ASP A 81 7.96 5.63 10.27
C ASP A 81 6.43 5.67 10.28
N LYS A 82 5.83 6.85 10.09
CA LYS A 82 4.38 7.00 10.02
C LYS A 82 3.84 6.43 8.71
N GLU A 83 4.53 6.67 7.59
CA GLU A 83 4.15 6.08 6.31
C GLU A 83 4.34 4.56 6.29
N CYS A 84 5.40 4.02 6.91
CA CYS A 84 5.54 2.57 7.11
C CYS A 84 4.34 1.99 7.87
N LYS A 85 3.96 2.60 9.00
CA LYS A 85 2.82 2.14 9.81
C LYS A 85 1.50 2.25 9.04
N ARG A 86 1.26 3.37 8.35
CA ARG A 86 0.06 3.58 7.54
C ARG A 86 -0.05 2.57 6.42
N TYR A 87 1.03 2.38 5.66
CA TYR A 87 1.10 1.41 4.57
C TYR A 87 0.77 -0.02 5.04
N PHE A 88 1.40 -0.49 6.13
CA PHE A 88 1.12 -1.84 6.64
C PHE A 88 -0.29 -1.97 7.24
N ALA A 89 -0.83 -0.90 7.84
CA ALA A 89 -2.21 -0.89 8.33
C ALA A 89 -3.22 -0.99 7.16
N ALA A 90 -3.02 -0.20 6.10
CA ALA A 90 -3.86 -0.25 4.90
C ALA A 90 -3.76 -1.62 4.20
N LEU A 91 -2.56 -2.19 4.11
CA LEU A 91 -2.35 -3.53 3.55
C LEU A 91 -3.11 -4.59 4.33
N ALA A 92 -3.00 -4.56 5.66
CA ALA A 92 -3.69 -5.52 6.53
C ALA A 92 -5.21 -5.36 6.46
N ALA A 93 -5.71 -4.13 6.38
CA ALA A 93 -7.14 -3.86 6.20
C ALA A 93 -7.67 -4.37 4.86
N PHE A 94 -6.87 -4.29 3.80
CA PHE A 94 -7.25 -4.79 2.47
C PHE A 94 -7.21 -6.33 2.36
N ASP A 95 -6.38 -7.04 3.16
CA ASP A 95 -6.37 -8.51 3.19
C ASP A 95 -7.49 -9.15 4.03
N ALA A 96 -8.09 -8.38 4.94
CA ALA A 96 -9.06 -8.85 5.94
C ALA A 96 -10.36 -9.38 5.31
#